data_AF-A0A535VTS8-F1
#
_entry.id   AF-A0A535VTS8-F1
#
_cell.length_a   1.000
_cell.length_b   1.000
_cell.length_c   1.000
_cell.angle_alpha   90.00
_cell.angle_beta   90.00
_cell.angle_gamma   90.00
#
_symmetry.space_group_name_H-M   'P 1'
#
loop_
_entity.id
_entity.type
_entity.pdbx_description
1 polymer ?
#
loop_
_entity_poly.entity_id
_entity_poly.type
_entity_poly.pdbx_seq_one_letter_code
_entity_poly.pdbx_strand_id
1 'polypeptide(L)'
;CQELETAKRIGAGVVVVVWRDNGYGLIDWKQRNQFGRPFAVEFGNPDLVDFARAFGIPGFRPETADDLYPTLMRALEVDGPALVDVPIDYAENVRLTERLGGLSGLM
;
A
#
# COMPACT_ATOMS: atom_id res chain seq x y z
N CYS A 1 -1.03 -13.17 -3.27
CA CYS A 1 -2.24 -12.62 -3.92
C CYS A 1 -2.70 -13.55 -5.05
N GLN A 2 -3.29 -14.70 -4.73
CA GLN A 2 -3.75 -15.68 -5.72
C GLN A 2 -4.94 -15.17 -6.53
N GLU A 3 -5.82 -14.38 -5.91
CA GLU A 3 -7.06 -13.89 -6.52
C GLU A 3 -6.89 -12.82 -7.61
N LEU A 4 -5.66 -12.38 -7.88
CA LEU A 4 -5.39 -11.61 -9.10
C LEU A 4 -5.70 -12.46 -10.35
N GLU A 5 -5.39 -13.76 -10.33
CA GLU A 5 -5.79 -14.67 -11.40
C GLU A 5 -7.32 -14.66 -11.59
N THR A 6 -8.08 -14.83 -10.50
CA THR A 6 -9.55 -14.83 -10.55
C THR A 6 -10.07 -13.52 -11.14
N ALA A 7 -9.56 -12.38 -10.66
CA ALA A 7 -9.94 -11.06 -11.17
C ALA A 7 -9.69 -10.94 -12.68
N LYS A 8 -8.56 -11.45 -13.18
CA LYS A 8 -8.26 -11.49 -14.61
C LYS A 8 -9.23 -12.39 -15.36
N ARG A 9 -9.43 -13.62 -14.89
CA ARG A 9 -10.25 -14.64 -15.56
C ARG A 9 -11.70 -14.23 -15.73
N ILE A 10 -12.26 -13.51 -14.77
CA ILE A 10 -13.65 -13.04 -14.83
C ILE A 10 -13.78 -11.61 -15.38
N GLY A 11 -12.67 -10.93 -15.71
CA GLY A 11 -12.69 -9.54 -16.18
C GLY A 11 -13.20 -8.54 -15.14
N ALA A 12 -12.87 -8.75 -13.85
CA ALA A 12 -13.32 -7.86 -12.79
C ALA A 12 -12.68 -6.46 -12.92
N GLY A 13 -13.48 -5.42 -13.14
CA GLY A 13 -13.05 -4.02 -13.20
C GLY A 13 -12.70 -3.45 -11.82
N VAL A 14 -11.63 -3.96 -11.21
CA VAL A 14 -11.17 -3.55 -9.87
C VAL A 14 -9.76 -2.97 -9.93
N VAL A 15 -9.55 -1.85 -9.23
CA VAL A 15 -8.21 -1.28 -9.02
C VAL A 15 -7.74 -1.63 -7.61
N VAL A 16 -6.73 -2.49 -7.52
CA VAL A 16 -6.13 -2.90 -6.24
C VAL A 16 -4.98 -1.95 -5.91
N VAL A 17 -5.13 -1.16 -4.85
CA VAL A 17 -4.09 -0.26 -4.36
C VAL A 17 -3.36 -0.92 -3.19
N VAL A 18 -2.07 -1.16 -3.34
CA VAL A 18 -1.21 -1.70 -2.28
C VAL A 18 -0.41 -0.55 -1.67
N TRP A 19 -0.68 -0.25 -0.41
CA TRP A 19 0.13 0.68 0.38
C TRP A 19 1.33 -0.11 0.92
N ARG A 20 2.51 0.10 0.35
CA ARG A 20 3.70 -0.69 0.63
C ARG A 20 4.65 0.06 1.55
N ASP A 21 4.71 -0.36 2.80
CA ASP A 21 5.65 0.08 3.84
C ASP A 21 6.79 -0.93 4.09
N ASN A 22 6.79 -2.07 3.39
CA ASN A 22 7.74 -3.18 3.60
C ASN A 22 7.70 -3.75 5.02
N GLY A 23 6.51 -3.80 5.63
CA GLY A 23 6.36 -4.40 6.94
C GLY A 23 4.92 -4.51 7.40
N TYR A 24 4.76 -4.77 8.68
CA TYR A 24 3.49 -4.64 9.39
C TYR A 24 3.48 -3.31 10.13
N GLY A 25 3.44 -2.17 9.42
CA GLY A 25 3.65 -0.84 10.02
C GLY A 25 2.76 -0.54 11.23
N LEU A 26 1.49 -0.95 11.21
CA LEU A 26 0.58 -0.76 12.35
C LEU A 26 1.00 -1.60 13.58
N ILE A 27 1.53 -2.80 13.35
CA ILE A 27 2.03 -3.66 14.42
C ILE A 27 3.36 -3.12 14.94
N ASP A 28 4.25 -2.66 14.05
CA ASP A 28 5.50 -2.00 14.43
C ASP A 28 5.21 -0.82 15.38
N TRP A 29 4.34 0.10 14.96
CA TRP A 29 3.94 1.25 15.77
C TRP A 29 3.41 0.86 17.16
N LYS A 30 2.52 -0.15 17.24
CA LYS A 30 2.01 -0.65 18.51
C LYS A 30 3.12 -1.25 19.38
N GLN A 31 4.04 -2.02 18.79
CA GLN A 31 5.14 -2.63 19.53
C GLN A 31 6.14 -1.61 20.05
N ARG A 32 6.47 -0.57 19.28
CA ARG A 32 7.31 0.54 19.74
C ARG A 32 6.67 1.29 20.90
N ASN A 33 5.37 1.59 20.80
CA ASN A 33 4.65 2.31 21.86
C ASN A 33 4.53 1.48 23.15
N GLN A 34 4.30 0.17 23.04
CA GLN A 34 4.07 -0.69 24.21
C GLN A 34 5.35 -1.25 24.82
N PHE A 35 6.34 -1.58 23.99
CA PHE A 35 7.53 -2.35 24.39
C PHE A 35 8.85 -1.64 24.09
N GLY A 36 8.83 -0.46 23.48
CA GLY A 36 10.03 0.31 23.13
C GLY A 36 10.85 -0.27 21.98
N ARG A 37 10.40 -1.37 21.34
CA ARG A 37 11.12 -2.01 20.23
C ARG A 37 10.19 -2.80 19.29
N PRO A 38 10.53 -2.91 18.00
CA PRO A 38 9.90 -3.86 17.08
C PRO A 38 10.41 -5.30 17.24
N PHE A 39 9.62 -6.25 16.76
CA PHE A 39 9.96 -7.66 16.60
C PHE A 39 9.15 -8.32 15.48
N ALA A 40 9.83 -8.88 14.49
CA ALA A 40 9.25 -9.65 13.38
C ALA A 40 8.17 -8.91 12.56
N VAL A 41 8.40 -7.61 12.31
CA VAL A 41 7.47 -6.74 11.58
C VAL A 41 8.03 -6.19 10.27
N GLU A 42 9.31 -6.42 9.98
CA GLU A 42 9.97 -5.93 8.76
C GLU A 42 10.16 -7.09 7.76
N PHE A 43 9.86 -6.84 6.49
CA PHE A 43 10.06 -7.81 5.41
C PHE A 43 10.16 -7.15 4.03
N GLY A 44 10.82 -7.84 3.10
CA GLY A 44 10.82 -7.43 1.70
C GLY A 44 9.52 -7.80 0.99
N ASN A 45 9.26 -7.14 -0.13
CA ASN A 45 8.21 -7.50 -1.07
C ASN A 45 8.81 -7.89 -2.42
N PRO A 46 8.19 -8.78 -3.21
CA PRO A 46 8.50 -8.89 -4.62
C PRO A 46 8.19 -7.56 -5.34
N ASP A 47 8.68 -7.38 -6.56
CA ASP A 47 8.18 -6.28 -7.39
C ASP A 47 6.70 -6.54 -7.72
N LEU A 48 5.81 -5.77 -7.09
CA LEU A 48 4.37 -5.96 -7.21
C LEU A 48 3.82 -5.59 -8.59
N VAL A 49 4.51 -4.71 -9.32
CA VAL A 49 4.15 -4.35 -10.70
C VAL A 49 4.43 -5.53 -11.62
N ASP A 50 5.62 -6.13 -11.51
CA ASP A 50 5.96 -7.31 -12.30
C ASP A 50 5.13 -8.53 -11.87
N PHE A 51 4.81 -8.65 -10.59
CA PHE A 51 3.89 -9.66 -10.08
C PHE A 51 2.51 -9.56 -10.72
N ALA A 52 1.92 -8.35 -10.83
CA ALA A 52 0.65 -8.15 -11.53
C ALA A 52 0.74 -8.51 -13.02
N ARG A 53 1.84 -8.10 -13.68
CA ARG A 53 2.08 -8.40 -15.09
C ARG A 53 2.17 -9.89 -15.38
N ALA A 54 2.65 -10.70 -14.43
CA ALA A 54 2.67 -12.16 -14.56
C ALA A 54 1.27 -12.79 -14.73
N PHE A 55 0.21 -12.12 -14.25
CA PHE A 55 -1.19 -12.51 -14.46
C PHE A 55 -1.84 -11.84 -15.68
N GLY A 56 -1.08 -11.07 -16.48
CA GLY A 56 -1.64 -10.27 -17.58
C GLY A 56 -2.50 -9.10 -17.10
N ILE A 57 -2.18 -8.57 -15.92
CA ILE A 57 -2.85 -7.41 -15.29
C ILE A 57 -1.90 -6.20 -15.37
N PRO A 58 -2.38 -5.02 -15.80
CA PRO A 58 -1.59 -3.79 -15.73
C PRO A 58 -1.19 -3.45 -14.29
N GLY A 59 0.12 -3.22 -14.09
CA GLY A 59 0.68 -2.74 -12.85
C GLY A 59 1.22 -1.32 -13.00
N PHE A 60 0.96 -0.48 -12.00
CA PHE A 60 1.38 0.91 -11.93
C PHE A 60 2.11 1.20 -10.62
N ARG A 61 3.02 2.16 -10.63
CA ARG A 61 3.72 2.66 -9.45
C ARG A 61 3.96 4.17 -9.62
N PRO A 62 3.38 5.04 -8.78
CA PRO A 62 3.73 6.45 -8.77
C PRO A 62 5.15 6.63 -8.21
N GLU A 63 5.94 7.55 -8.78
CA GLU A 63 7.30 7.85 -8.32
C GLU A 63 7.30 8.97 -7.28
N THR A 64 6.32 9.87 -7.34
CA THR A 64 6.13 10.98 -6.42
C THR A 64 4.70 11.04 -5.87
N ALA A 65 4.49 11.86 -4.83
CA ALA A 65 3.15 12.12 -4.31
C ALA A 65 2.23 12.79 -5.35
N ASP A 66 2.79 13.70 -6.17
CA ASP A 66 2.05 14.38 -7.23
C ASP A 66 1.61 13.42 -8.35
N ASP A 67 2.36 12.31 -8.54
CA ASP A 67 2.02 11.27 -9.51
C ASP A 67 0.88 10.34 -9.05
N LEU A 68 0.49 10.38 -7.77
CA LEU A 68 -0.49 9.44 -7.24
C LEU A 68 -1.85 9.59 -7.95
N TYR A 69 -2.37 10.83 -8.02
CA TYR A 69 -3.64 11.10 -8.68
C TYR A 69 -3.66 10.70 -10.17
N PRO A 70 -2.73 11.18 -11.02
CA PRO A 70 -2.71 10.77 -12.44
C PRO A 70 -2.46 9.27 -12.62
N THR A 71 -1.75 8.61 -11.71
CA THR A 71 -1.57 7.16 -11.74
C THR A 71 -2.85 6.40 -11.42
N LEU A 72 -3.61 6.82 -10.42
CA LEU A 72 -4.92 6.25 -10.11
C LEU A 72 -5.91 6.43 -11.26
N MET A 73 -5.92 7.61 -11.91
CA MET A 73 -6.77 7.84 -13.08
C MET A 73 -6.45 6.88 -14.22
N ARG A 74 -5.16 6.70 -14.57
CA ARG A 74 -4.74 5.72 -15.59
C ARG A 74 -5.12 4.28 -15.23
N ALA A 75 -5.06 3.92 -13.95
CA ALA A 75 -5.46 2.58 -13.50
C ALA A 75 -6.98 2.36 -13.59
N LEU A 76 -7.78 3.39 -13.35
CA LEU A 76 -9.25 3.34 -13.47
C LEU A 76 -9.73 3.30 -14.93
N GLU A 77 -8.92 3.75 -15.88
CA GLU A 77 -9.20 3.66 -17.32
C GLU A 77 -8.95 2.26 -17.90
N VAL A 78 -8.34 1.35 -17.14
CA VAL A 78 -8.11 -0.03 -17.58
C VAL A 78 -9.44 -0.78 -17.69
N ASP A 79 -9.68 -1.39 -18.85
CA ASP A 79 -10.76 -2.36 -19.01
C ASP A 79 -10.37 -3.70 -18.38
N GLY A 80 -10.84 -3.92 -17.16
CA GLY A 80 -10.52 -5.09 -16.33
C GLY A 80 -9.73 -4.72 -15.07
N PRO A 81 -9.07 -5.69 -14.41
CA PRO A 81 -8.36 -5.42 -13.17
C PRO A 81 -7.08 -4.63 -13.41
N ALA A 82 -6.66 -3.86 -12.41
CA ALA A 82 -5.37 -3.17 -12.37
C ALA A 82 -4.78 -3.21 -10.96
N LEU A 83 -3.45 -3.11 -10.84
CA LEU A 83 -2.75 -2.99 -9.57
C LEU A 83 -1.95 -1.70 -9.52
N VAL A 84 -2.04 -0.97 -8.40
CA VAL A 84 -1.23 0.22 -8.11
C VAL A 84 -0.41 -0.06 -6.86
N ASP A 85 0.91 -0.17 -7.00
CA ASP A 85 1.86 -0.28 -5.91
C ASP A 85 2.27 1.12 -5.46
N VAL A 86 1.84 1.55 -4.27
CA VAL A 86 2.11 2.87 -3.71
C VAL A 86 3.14 2.73 -2.59
N PRO A 87 4.42 3.09 -2.81
CA PRO A 87 5.41 3.16 -1.75
C PRO A 87 5.00 4.23 -0.73
N ILE A 88 5.04 3.90 0.55
CA ILE A 88 4.72 4.85 1.62
C ILE A 88 5.83 4.88 2.67
N ASP A 89 6.00 6.05 3.30
CA ASP A 89 6.80 6.20 4.51
C ASP A 89 5.87 6.14 5.72
N TYR A 90 5.95 5.06 6.50
CA TYR A 90 5.11 4.88 7.68
C TYR A 90 5.47 5.87 8.81
N ALA A 91 6.65 6.49 8.79
CA ALA A 91 7.02 7.52 9.77
C ALA A 91 6.09 8.74 9.72
N GLU A 92 5.46 9.01 8.57
CA GLU A 92 4.46 10.09 8.43
C GLU A 92 3.21 9.84 9.29
N ASN A 93 2.83 8.58 9.55
CA ASN A 93 1.70 8.29 10.43
C ASN A 93 1.99 8.67 11.89
N VAL A 94 3.25 8.53 12.33
CA VAL A 94 3.66 8.99 13.67
C VAL A 94 3.59 10.51 13.76
N ARG A 95 4.15 11.22 12.78
CA ARG A 95 4.08 12.69 12.70
C ARG A 95 2.64 13.18 12.63
N LEU A 96 1.79 12.50 11.87
CA LEU A 96 0.36 12.79 11.79
C LEU A 96 -0.31 12.57 13.15
N THR A 97 0.00 11.48 13.84
CA THR A 97 -0.53 11.19 15.18
C THR A 97 -0.06 12.23 16.21
N GLU A 98 1.16 12.73 16.13
CA GLU A 98 1.64 13.84 16.97
C GLU A 98 0.91 15.14 16.66
N ARG A 99 0.72 15.47 15.37
CA ARG A 99 -0.02 16.67 14.94
C ARG A 99 -1.50 16.61 15.29
N LEU A 100 -2.12 15.44 15.16
CA LEU A 100 -3.52 15.19 15.50
C LEU A 100 -3.71 14.92 17.00
N GLY A 101 -2.66 14.54 17.72
CA GLY A 101 -2.63 14.26 19.16
C GLY A 101 -2.88 15.48 20.05
N GLY A 102 -3.04 16.67 19.45
CA GLY A 102 -3.76 17.78 20.08
C GLY A 102 -5.27 17.55 20.25
N LEU A 103 -5.84 16.45 19.73
CA LEU A 103 -7.30 16.18 19.73
C LEU A 103 -7.73 14.83 20.34
N SER A 104 -6.82 14.02 20.86
CA SER A 104 -7.18 12.86 21.69
C SER A 104 -6.53 13.00 23.06
N GLY A 105 -7.27 13.65 23.95
CA GLY A 105 -6.99 13.67 25.38
C GLY A 105 -6.89 12.25 25.92
N LEU A 106 -5.67 11.82 26.18
CA LEU A 106 -5.31 10.77 27.13
C LEU A 106 -4.09 11.30 27.89
N MET A 107 -4.41 12.22 28.80
CA MET A 107 -3.71 12.36 30.07
C MET A 107 -4.44 11.47 31.08
#